data_AF-A0A0U1PRR6-F1
#
_entry.id   AF-A0A0U1PRR6-F1
#
_cell.length_a   1.000
_cell.length_b   1.000
_cell.length_c   1.000
_cell.angle_alpha   90.00
_cell.angle_beta   90.00
_cell.angle_gamma   90.00
#
_symmetry.space_group_name_H-M   'P 1'
#
loop_
_entity.id
_entity.type
_entity.pdbx_description
1 polymer ?
#
loop_
_entity_poly.entity_id
_entity_poly.type
_entity_poly.pdbx_seq_one_letter_code
_entity_poly.pdbx_strand_id
1 'polypeptide(L)'
;MTHLPTSAASSADATCEWLTVPDLVTLTGLGVGRIHRLCEERYLLGTRRDGVVVVPSLFLRDGEPMTEIRGTAILLADSGFSDDEAVEWLLSHEESLGTSPVLALRAGRKAEVRRVAQALT
;
A
#
# COMPACT_ATOMS: atom_id res chain seq x y z
N MET A 1 16.00 5.48 27.26
CA MET A 1 15.59 6.56 26.35
C MET A 1 16.38 6.39 25.06
N THR A 2 15.91 5.51 24.18
CA THR A 2 16.60 5.19 22.92
C THR A 2 16.11 6.17 21.87
N HIS A 3 16.96 7.14 21.53
CA HIS A 3 16.75 7.97 20.34
C HIS A 3 16.90 7.06 19.12
N LEU A 4 15.81 6.83 18.40
CA LEU A 4 15.85 6.37 17.02
C LEU A 4 16.50 7.48 16.18
N PRO A 5 17.47 7.17 15.32
CA PRO A 5 17.92 8.15 14.34
C PRO A 5 16.75 8.44 13.38
N THR A 6 16.32 9.71 13.33
CA THR A 6 15.60 10.28 12.19
C THR A 6 16.52 10.19 10.99
N SER A 7 16.57 9.01 10.36
CA SER A 7 17.21 8.85 9.07
C SER A 7 16.29 9.48 8.05
N ALA A 8 16.80 10.52 7.40
CA ALA A 8 16.12 11.27 6.37
C ALA A 8 15.48 10.31 5.36
N ALA A 9 14.17 10.48 5.18
CA ALA A 9 13.44 9.89 4.07
C ALA A 9 14.16 10.25 2.77
N SER A 10 14.92 9.29 2.23
CA SER A 10 15.21 9.29 0.80
C SER A 10 13.94 8.78 0.13
N SER A 11 12.92 9.64 0.05
CA SER A 11 11.71 9.45 -0.73
C SER A 11 12.13 9.41 -2.20
N ALA A 12 12.64 8.27 -2.65
CA ALA A 12 12.85 8.01 -4.06
C ALA A 12 11.47 7.82 -4.67
N ASP A 13 10.89 8.97 -5.06
CA ASP A 13 9.54 9.20 -5.56
C ASP A 13 9.00 8.09 -6.46
N ALA A 14 8.16 7.23 -5.89
CA ALA A 14 6.99 6.79 -6.63
C ALA A 14 6.02 7.98 -6.65
N THR A 15 6.12 8.85 -7.65
CA THR A 15 5.10 9.86 -7.94
C THR A 15 3.81 9.14 -8.32
N CYS A 16 3.04 8.69 -7.33
CA CYS A 16 1.73 8.12 -7.54
C CYS A 16 0.68 9.17 -7.22
N GLU A 17 -0.39 9.17 -8.02
CA GLU A 17 -1.58 9.93 -7.71
C GLU A 17 -2.26 9.33 -6.47
N TRP A 18 -2.72 10.19 -5.57
CA TRP A 18 -3.46 9.81 -4.37
C TRP A 18 -4.94 10.06 -4.61
N LEU A 19 -5.72 8.99 -4.55
CA LEU A 19 -7.15 9.00 -4.85
C LEU A 19 -7.95 9.12 -3.55
N THR A 20 -8.83 10.10 -3.48
CA THR A 20 -9.83 10.21 -2.42
C THR A 20 -10.98 9.22 -2.66
N VAL A 21 -11.87 9.06 -1.67
CA VAL A 21 -13.07 8.23 -1.83
C VAL A 21 -13.94 8.68 -3.02
N PRO A 22 -14.23 9.97 -3.25
CA PRO A 22 -14.90 10.44 -4.47
C PRO A 22 -14.20 10.04 -5.78
N ASP A 23 -12.87 10.12 -5.82
CA ASP A 23 -12.10 9.73 -7.01
C ASP A 23 -12.24 8.23 -7.28
N LEU A 24 -12.16 7.41 -6.23
CA LEU A 24 -12.36 5.95 -6.30
C LEU A 24 -13.77 5.61 -6.78
N VAL A 25 -14.81 6.29 -6.28
CA VAL A 25 -16.19 6.09 -6.75
C VAL A 25 -16.29 6.37 -8.25
N THR A 26 -15.67 7.45 -8.72
CA THR A 26 -15.66 7.83 -10.14
C THR A 26 -14.91 6.82 -10.99
N LEU A 27 -13.75 6.35 -10.51
CA LEU A 27 -12.86 5.44 -11.24
C LEU A 27 -13.40 4.01 -11.30
N THR A 28 -13.94 3.49 -10.20
CA THR A 28 -14.36 2.08 -10.10
C THR A 28 -15.86 1.88 -10.33
N GLY A 29 -16.65 2.95 -10.35
CA GLY A 29 -18.12 2.89 -10.40
C GLY A 29 -18.78 2.27 -9.17
N LEU A 30 -18.04 2.07 -8.08
CA LEU A 30 -18.55 1.48 -6.84
C LEU A 30 -19.10 2.57 -5.92
N GLY A 31 -20.13 2.25 -5.12
CA GLY A 31 -20.66 3.17 -4.12
C GLY A 31 -19.68 3.40 -2.95
N VAL A 32 -19.79 4.56 -2.31
CA VAL A 32 -18.96 4.98 -1.16
C VAL A 32 -18.85 3.91 -0.07
N GLY A 33 -19.98 3.30 0.33
CA GLY A 33 -19.97 2.24 1.35
C GLY A 33 -19.19 0.98 0.93
N ARG A 34 -19.17 0.66 -0.36
CA ARG A 34 -18.36 -0.45 -0.88
C ARG A 34 -16.87 -0.10 -0.84
N ILE A 35 -16.49 1.13 -1.18
CA ILE A 35 -15.10 1.61 -1.07
C ILE A 35 -14.60 1.53 0.37
N HIS A 36 -15.36 2.08 1.33
CA HIS A 36 -14.99 1.99 2.75
C HIS A 36 -14.83 0.55 3.22
N ARG A 37 -15.76 -0.33 2.85
CA ARG A 37 -15.68 -1.76 3.19
C ARG A 37 -14.44 -2.43 2.58
N LEU A 38 -14.05 -2.10 1.35
CA LEU A 38 -12.83 -2.62 0.75
C LEU A 38 -11.58 -2.17 1.53
N CYS A 39 -11.58 -0.95 2.06
CA CYS A 39 -10.51 -0.46 2.92
C CYS A 39 -10.50 -1.18 4.28
N GLU A 40 -11.65 -1.27 4.95
CA GLU A 40 -11.80 -1.97 6.23
C GLU A 40 -11.38 -3.45 6.16
N GLU A 41 -11.71 -4.13 5.06
CA GLU A 41 -11.36 -5.53 4.83
C GLU A 41 -9.97 -5.72 4.17
N ARG A 42 -9.18 -4.64 4.02
CA ARG A 42 -7.84 -4.58 3.41
C ARG A 42 -7.77 -5.16 1.99
N TYR A 43 -8.88 -5.18 1.27
CA TYR A 43 -8.86 -5.42 -0.19
C TYR A 43 -8.29 -4.23 -0.94
N LEU A 44 -8.41 -3.04 -0.37
CA LEU A 44 -7.83 -1.81 -0.91
C LEU A 44 -7.13 -1.08 0.23
N LEU A 45 -5.80 -1.05 0.24
CA LEU A 45 -5.08 -0.31 1.29
C LEU A 45 -5.15 1.19 1.06
N GLY A 46 -5.35 1.93 2.13
CA GLY A 46 -5.31 3.39 2.14
C GLY A 46 -4.72 3.89 3.45
N THR A 47 -4.34 5.15 3.46
CA THR A 47 -3.82 5.85 4.63
C THR A 47 -4.65 7.10 4.88
N ARG A 48 -4.53 7.69 6.08
CA ARG A 48 -5.10 9.01 6.35
C ARG A 48 -4.06 10.11 6.13
N ARG A 49 -4.36 11.01 5.20
CA ARG A 49 -3.61 12.27 5.01
C ARG A 49 -4.51 13.43 5.36
N ASP A 50 -4.07 14.25 6.31
CA ASP A 50 -4.84 15.38 6.85
C ASP A 50 -6.27 14.99 7.28
N GLY A 51 -6.41 13.80 7.85
CA GLY A 51 -7.69 13.23 8.31
C GLY A 51 -8.55 12.57 7.21
N VAL A 52 -8.17 12.72 5.95
CA VAL A 52 -8.89 12.17 4.78
C VAL A 52 -8.31 10.83 4.37
N VAL A 53 -9.18 9.83 4.13
CA VAL A 53 -8.75 8.54 3.58
C VAL A 53 -8.36 8.72 2.13
N VAL A 54 -7.13 8.35 1.82
CA VAL A 54 -6.57 8.38 0.47
C VAL A 54 -5.89 7.06 0.13
N VAL A 55 -5.96 6.70 -1.14
CA VAL A 55 -5.46 5.43 -1.69
C VAL A 55 -4.48 5.73 -2.82
N PRO A 56 -3.28 5.16 -2.83
CA PRO A 56 -2.39 5.24 -3.98
C PRO A 56 -3.04 4.63 -5.22
N SER A 57 -3.06 5.38 -6.33
CA SER A 57 -3.51 4.90 -7.65
C SER A 57 -2.79 3.61 -8.10
N LEU A 58 -1.54 3.41 -7.66
CA LEU A 58 -0.77 2.19 -7.94
C LEU A 58 -1.39 0.91 -7.36
N PHE A 59 -2.31 1.02 -6.40
CA PHE A 59 -3.00 -0.13 -5.81
C PHE A 59 -4.19 -0.62 -6.62
N LEU A 60 -4.50 0.07 -7.70
CA LEU A 60 -5.55 -0.26 -8.64
C LEU A 60 -4.93 -0.73 -9.97
N ARG A 61 -5.63 -1.64 -10.62
CA ARG A 61 -5.38 -2.07 -12.00
C ARG A 61 -6.73 -2.17 -12.69
N ASP A 62 -6.86 -1.44 -13.80
CA ASP A 62 -8.07 -1.43 -14.62
C ASP A 62 -9.36 -1.10 -13.83
N GLY A 63 -9.25 -0.18 -12.86
CA GLY A 63 -10.37 0.24 -12.00
C GLY A 63 -10.68 -0.72 -10.85
N GLU A 64 -9.88 -1.76 -10.63
CA GLU A 64 -10.09 -2.76 -9.58
C GLU A 64 -8.90 -2.84 -8.60
N PRO A 65 -9.15 -3.12 -7.30
CA PRO A 65 -8.07 -3.37 -6.35
C PRO A 65 -7.19 -4.56 -6.76
N MET A 66 -5.88 -4.37 -6.68
CA MET A 66 -4.93 -5.45 -6.95
C MET A 66 -5.01 -6.54 -5.89
N THR A 67 -5.45 -7.74 -6.28
CA THR A 67 -5.63 -8.88 -5.36
C THR A 67 -4.35 -9.30 -4.63
N GLU A 68 -3.19 -9.02 -5.21
CA GLU A 68 -1.88 -9.35 -4.64
C GLU A 68 -1.55 -8.47 -3.43
N ILE A 69 -2.07 -7.24 -3.39
CA ILE A 69 -1.86 -6.32 -2.27
C ILE A 69 -2.50 -6.86 -1.02
N ARG A 70 -3.74 -7.35 -1.09
CA ARG A 70 -4.43 -7.91 0.09
C ARG A 70 -3.62 -9.00 0.79
N GLY A 71 -3.03 -9.92 0.01
CA GLY A 71 -2.24 -11.00 0.58
C GLY A 71 -0.99 -10.51 1.31
N THR A 72 -0.36 -9.45 0.79
CA THR A 72 0.79 -8.80 1.45
C THR A 72 0.34 -7.95 2.64
N ALA A 73 -0.80 -7.27 2.54
CA ALA A 73 -1.39 -6.46 3.60
C ALA A 73 -1.69 -7.30 4.85
N ILE A 74 -2.29 -8.48 4.67
CA ILE A 74 -2.57 -9.42 5.77
C ILE A 74 -1.27 -9.87 6.43
N LEU A 75 -0.27 -10.26 5.63
CA LEU A 75 1.03 -10.68 6.15
C LEU A 75 1.71 -9.58 6.99
N LEU A 76 1.72 -8.34 6.50
CA LEU A 76 2.28 -7.20 7.22
C LEU A 76 1.49 -6.91 8.51
N ALA A 77 0.16 -7.01 8.46
CA ALA A 77 -0.71 -6.83 9.62
C ALA A 77 -0.44 -7.89 10.70
N ASP A 78 -0.26 -9.15 10.30
CA ASP A 78 0.08 -10.24 11.21
C ASP A 78 1.47 -10.02 11.86
N SER A 79 2.36 -9.30 11.18
CA SER A 79 3.65 -8.82 11.70
C SER A 79 3.56 -7.51 12.50
N GLY A 80 2.35 -6.98 12.72
CA GLY A 80 2.10 -5.80 13.56
C GLY A 80 2.11 -4.45 12.83
N PHE A 81 2.23 -4.42 11.50
CA PHE A 81 2.19 -3.17 10.74
C PHE A 81 0.77 -2.57 10.72
N SER A 82 0.70 -1.27 10.91
CA SER A 82 -0.50 -0.47 10.61
C SER A 82 -0.73 -0.37 9.10
N ASP A 83 -1.93 0.04 8.69
CA ASP A 83 -2.21 0.30 7.27
C ASP A 83 -1.31 1.42 6.72
N ASP A 84 -1.05 2.46 7.52
CA ASP A 84 -0.17 3.57 7.13
C ASP A 84 1.27 3.09 6.88
N GLU A 85 1.83 2.27 7.77
CA GLU A 85 3.16 1.68 7.59
C GLU A 85 3.21 0.71 6.42
N ALA A 86 2.13 -0.07 6.20
CA ALA A 86 2.04 -0.97 5.06
C ALA A 86 2.00 -0.20 3.73
N VAL A 87 1.24 0.91 3.66
CA VAL A 87 1.22 1.79 2.49
C VAL A 87 2.60 2.40 2.26
N GLU A 88 3.23 2.93 3.29
CA GLU A 88 4.57 3.51 3.20
C GLU A 88 5.57 2.48 2.68
N TRP A 89 5.60 1.27 3.25
CA TRP A 89 6.49 0.20 2.83
C TRP A 89 6.23 -0.24 1.38
N LEU A 90 4.96 -0.39 0.98
CA LEU A 90 4.60 -0.79 -0.38
C LEU A 90 5.06 0.22 -1.44
N LEU A 91 5.10 1.51 -1.11
CA LEU A 91 5.52 2.59 -1.99
C LEU A 91 7.03 2.87 -1.92
N SER A 92 7.67 2.56 -0.79
CA SER A 92 9.10 2.77 -0.56
C SER A 92 9.97 1.89 -1.43
N HIS A 93 11.20 2.34 -1.73
CA HIS A 93 12.18 1.51 -2.41
C HIS A 93 12.65 0.38 -1.49
N GLU A 94 12.60 -0.86 -1.99
CA GLU A 94 13.16 -2.03 -1.31
C GLU A 94 14.39 -2.55 -2.04
N GLU A 95 15.56 -2.44 -1.41
CA GLU A 95 16.86 -2.79 -2.00
C GLU A 95 16.89 -4.26 -2.45
N SER A 96 16.31 -5.15 -1.66
CA SER A 96 16.19 -6.58 -1.95
C SER A 96 15.35 -6.89 -3.20
N LEU A 97 14.47 -5.98 -3.60
CA LEU A 97 13.62 -6.07 -4.80
C LEU A 97 14.14 -5.22 -5.96
N GLY A 98 15.09 -4.31 -5.69
CA GLY A 98 15.61 -3.30 -6.61
C GLY A 98 14.57 -2.24 -7.04
N THR A 99 13.41 -2.19 -6.39
CA THR A 99 12.29 -1.28 -6.68
C THR A 99 11.30 -1.30 -5.51
N SER A 100 10.20 -0.56 -5.60
CA SER A 100 9.17 -0.63 -4.56
C SER A 100 8.36 -1.93 -4.62
N PRO A 101 7.90 -2.45 -3.46
CA PRO A 101 7.10 -3.67 -3.42
C PRO A 101 5.86 -3.60 -4.32
N VAL A 102 5.18 -2.45 -4.42
CA VAL A 102 4.01 -2.29 -5.31
C VAL A 102 4.40 -2.47 -6.78
N LEU A 103 5.54 -1.92 -7.23
CA LEU A 103 5.99 -2.07 -8.61
C LEU A 103 6.43 -3.52 -8.89
N ALA A 104 7.06 -4.18 -7.91
CA ALA A 104 7.37 -5.59 -7.99
C ALA A 104 6.10 -6.46 -8.09
N LEU A 105 5.05 -6.17 -7.30
CA LEU A 105 3.75 -6.83 -7.41
C LEU A 105 3.11 -6.60 -8.78
N ARG A 106 3.18 -5.37 -9.30
CA ARG A 106 2.66 -5.05 -10.65
C ARG A 106 3.39 -5.85 -11.74
N ALA A 107 4.67 -6.10 -11.57
CA ALA A 107 5.49 -6.94 -12.44
C ALA A 107 5.31 -8.46 -12.21
N GLY A 108 4.38 -8.88 -11.35
CA GLY A 108 4.10 -10.30 -11.08
C GLY A 108 5.08 -10.98 -10.11
N ARG A 109 5.99 -10.23 -9.46
CA ARG A 109 7.02 -10.76 -8.55
C ARG A 109 6.51 -11.03 -7.13
N LYS A 110 5.33 -11.65 -7.03
CA LYS A 110 4.60 -11.88 -5.77
C LYS A 110 5.40 -12.70 -4.74
N ALA A 111 6.10 -13.74 -5.19
CA ALA A 111 6.87 -14.61 -4.31
C ALA A 111 8.07 -13.89 -3.68
N GLU A 112 8.75 -13.03 -4.46
CA GLU A 112 9.84 -12.20 -3.95
C GLU A 112 9.33 -11.21 -2.91
N VAL A 113 8.26 -10.46 -3.21
CA VAL A 113 7.67 -9.48 -2.29
C VAL A 113 7.27 -10.13 -0.96
N ARG A 114 6.62 -11.29 -1.00
CA ARG A 114 6.23 -12.01 0.22
C ARG A 114 7.40 -12.50 1.05
N ARG A 115 8.50 -12.90 0.41
CA ARG A 115 9.73 -13.29 1.11
C ARG A 115 10.32 -12.10 1.87
N VAL A 116 10.36 -10.94 1.23
CA VAL A 116 10.84 -9.70 1.87
C VAL A 116 9.92 -9.30 3.02
N ALA A 117 8.61 -9.29 2.81
CA ALA A 117 7.65 -8.98 3.87
C ALA A 117 7.76 -9.93 5.07
N GLN A 118 7.97 -11.23 4.86
CA GLN A 118 8.20 -12.20 5.95
C GLN A 118 9.49 -11.94 6.73
N ALA A 119 10.48 -11.29 6.13
CA ALA A 119 11.74 -10.95 6.81
C ALA A 119 11.64 -9.68 7.67
N LEU A 120 10.51 -8.96 7.63
CA LEU A 120 10.25 -7.77 8.43
C LEU A 120 9.57 -8.07 9.78
N THR A 121 9.15 -9.32 10.00
CA THR A 121 8.52 -9.77 11.25
C THR A 121 9.51 -10.03 12.35
#